data_AF-A0A7C6FK34-F1
#
_entry.id   AF-A0A7C6FK34-F1
#
_cell.length_a   1.000
_cell.length_b   1.000
_cell.length_c   1.000
_cell.angle_alpha   90.00
_cell.angle_beta   90.00
_cell.angle_gamma   90.00
#
_symmetry.space_group_name_H-M   'P 1'
#
loop_
_entity.id
_entity.type
_entity.pdbx_description
1 polymer ?
#
loop_
_entity_poly.entity_id
_entity_poly.type
_entity_poly.pdbx_seq_one_letter_code
_entity_poly.pdbx_strand_id
1 'polypeptide(L)'
;FGLFDNIAASDAASDSADRSVAQAQEDARRSLAALTAERDAAQKRAARADQLAREGRTNADMFQRQYKAGTRSVIEVAGLVETMARLEESRIAAHFELARAEIDIARALGLLADGDKI
;
A
#
# COMPACT_ATOMS: atom_id res chain seq x y z
N PHE A 1 34.06 -30.78 -39.21
CA PHE A 1 34.03 -29.31 -39.04
C PHE A 1 32.68 -28.92 -38.43
N GLY A 2 32.48 -29.09 -37.13
CA GLY A 2 31.17 -28.76 -36.55
C GLY A 2 31.03 -28.94 -35.04
N LEU A 3 31.83 -29.82 -34.41
CA LEU A 3 31.78 -30.00 -32.96
C LEU A 3 32.19 -28.73 -32.19
N PHE A 4 33.25 -28.06 -32.64
CA PHE A 4 33.71 -26.81 -32.03
C PHE A 4 32.73 -25.64 -32.22
N ASP A 5 32.08 -25.56 -33.39
CA ASP A 5 31.06 -24.53 -33.65
C ASP A 5 29.80 -24.76 -32.81
N ASN A 6 29.42 -26.02 -32.58
CA ASN A 6 28.30 -26.38 -31.71
C ASN A 6 28.58 -26.07 -30.24
N ILE A 7 29.82 -26.29 -29.77
CA ILE A 7 30.23 -25.94 -28.39
C ILE A 7 30.22 -24.41 -28.24
N ALA A 8 30.84 -23.68 -29.17
CA ALA A 8 30.85 -22.21 -29.13
C ALA A 8 29.44 -21.61 -29.18
N ALA A 9 28.52 -22.19 -29.97
CA ALA A 9 27.12 -21.77 -30.01
C ALA A 9 26.39 -22.07 -28.69
N SER A 10 26.67 -23.20 -28.05
CA SER A 10 26.10 -23.57 -26.74
C SER A 10 26.61 -22.67 -25.61
N ASP A 11 27.90 -22.33 -25.63
CA ASP A 11 28.51 -21.42 -24.66
C ASP A 11 27.92 -20.01 -24.81
N ALA A 12 27.80 -19.52 -26.05
CA ALA A 12 27.16 -18.24 -26.34
C ALA A 12 25.68 -18.21 -25.91
N ALA A 13 24.95 -19.33 -26.08
CA ALA A 13 23.57 -19.45 -25.63
C ALA A 13 23.46 -19.42 -24.10
N SER A 14 24.37 -20.10 -23.39
CA SER A 14 24.44 -20.09 -21.92
C SER A 14 24.75 -18.69 -21.39
N ASP A 15 25.75 -18.00 -21.95
CA ASP A 15 26.09 -16.62 -21.61
C ASP A 15 24.91 -15.66 -21.79
N SER A 16 24.14 -15.84 -22.87
CA SER A 16 22.94 -15.05 -23.13
C SER A 16 21.82 -15.35 -22.12
N ALA A 17 21.65 -16.61 -21.73
CA ALA A 17 20.69 -17.01 -20.70
C ALA A 17 21.05 -16.42 -19.34
N ASP A 18 22.33 -16.49 -18.95
CA ASP A 18 22.82 -15.92 -17.69
C ASP A 18 22.62 -14.40 -17.63
N ARG A 19 22.90 -13.68 -18.71
CA ARG A 19 22.61 -12.24 -18.81
C ARG A 19 21.12 -11.96 -18.69
N SER A 20 20.27 -12.78 -19.30
CA SER A 20 18.81 -12.61 -19.26
C SER A 20 18.28 -12.81 -17.83
N VAL A 21 18.80 -13.82 -17.11
CA VAL A 21 18.46 -14.06 -15.69
C VAL A 21 18.93 -12.90 -14.82
N ALA A 22 20.17 -12.44 -15.01
CA ALA A 22 20.71 -11.30 -14.25
C ALA A 22 19.88 -10.02 -14.46
N GLN A 23 19.48 -9.75 -15.71
CA GLN A 23 18.61 -8.62 -16.04
C GLN A 23 17.24 -8.75 -15.38
N ALA A 24 16.60 -9.92 -15.48
CA ALA A 24 15.30 -10.17 -14.85
C ALA A 24 15.36 -10.03 -13.32
N GLN A 25 16.44 -10.48 -12.68
CA GLN A 25 16.65 -10.29 -11.23
C GLN A 25 16.80 -8.82 -10.86
N GLU A 26 17.56 -8.04 -11.64
CA GLU A 26 17.73 -6.61 -11.41
C GLU A 26 16.41 -5.85 -11.59
N ASP A 27 15.65 -6.16 -12.63
CA ASP A 27 14.34 -5.55 -12.87
C ASP A 27 13.34 -5.89 -11.76
N ALA A 28 13.34 -7.13 -11.27
CA ALA A 28 12.54 -7.55 -10.13
C ALA A 28 12.92 -6.79 -8.84
N ARG A 29 14.23 -6.63 -8.57
CA ARG A 29 14.73 -5.85 -7.42
C ARG A 29 14.30 -4.39 -7.49
N ARG A 30 14.42 -3.77 -8.66
CA ARG A 30 13.98 -2.37 -8.89
C ARG A 30 12.48 -2.21 -8.68
N SER A 31 11.68 -3.12 -9.23
CA SER A 31 10.23 -3.12 -9.05
C SER A 31 9.85 -3.27 -7.58
N LEU A 32 10.50 -4.20 -6.86
CA LEU A 32 10.23 -4.41 -5.43
C LEU A 32 10.62 -3.20 -4.59
N ALA A 33 11.74 -2.54 -4.91
CA ALA A 33 12.16 -1.32 -4.23
C ALA A 33 11.14 -0.18 -4.42
N ALA A 34 10.62 -0.01 -5.63
CA ALA A 34 9.58 0.97 -5.93
C ALA A 34 8.28 0.69 -5.14
N LEU A 35 7.79 -0.56 -5.17
CA LEU A 35 6.61 -0.98 -4.41
C LEU A 35 6.79 -0.78 -2.89
N THR A 36 7.98 -1.07 -2.38
CA THR A 36 8.30 -0.89 -0.95
C THR A 36 8.24 0.58 -0.55
N ALA A 37 8.81 1.47 -1.37
CA ALA A 37 8.76 2.92 -1.14
C ALA A 37 7.31 3.46 -1.18
N GLU A 38 6.49 2.96 -2.09
CA GLU A 38 5.06 3.30 -2.16
C GLU A 38 4.30 2.83 -0.93
N ARG A 39 4.53 1.59 -0.47
CA ARG A 39 3.95 1.05 0.77
C ARG A 39 4.35 1.88 1.98
N ASP A 40 5.61 2.27 2.11
CA ASP A 40 6.07 3.12 3.22
C ASP A 40 5.39 4.51 3.20
N ALA A 41 5.16 5.06 2.01
CA ALA A 41 4.42 6.32 1.85
C ALA A 41 2.93 6.14 2.22
N ALA A 42 2.30 5.05 1.81
CA ALA A 42 0.93 4.69 2.18
C ALA A 42 0.79 4.49 3.70
N GLN A 43 1.75 3.81 4.33
CA GLN A 43 1.78 3.60 5.77
C GLN A 43 1.84 4.92 6.54
N LYS A 44 2.67 5.87 6.11
CA LYS A 44 2.72 7.22 6.69
C LYS A 44 1.40 7.98 6.49
N ARG A 45 0.74 7.82 5.35
CA ARG A 45 -0.58 8.41 5.08
C ARG A 45 -1.66 7.84 6.01
N ALA A 46 -1.71 6.51 6.17
CA ALA A 46 -2.63 5.84 7.09
C ALA A 46 -2.42 6.29 8.55
N ALA A 47 -1.16 6.37 9.00
CA ALA A 47 -0.84 6.84 10.35
C ALA A 47 -1.29 8.30 10.61
N ARG A 48 -1.13 9.19 9.62
CA ARG A 48 -1.65 10.57 9.70
C ARG A 48 -3.17 10.61 9.70
N ALA A 49 -3.82 9.82 8.85
CA ALA A 49 -5.28 9.76 8.80
C ALA A 49 -5.86 9.24 10.13
N ASP A 50 -5.22 8.25 10.76
CA ASP A 50 -5.58 7.78 12.09
C ASP A 50 -5.47 8.89 13.15
N GLN A 51 -4.44 9.73 13.09
CA GLN A 51 -4.30 10.87 13.99
C GLN A 51 -5.45 11.88 13.80
N LEU A 52 -5.70 12.31 12.57
CA LEU A 52 -6.74 13.29 12.27
C LEU A 52 -8.14 12.79 12.66
N ALA A 53 -8.43 11.51 12.41
CA ALA A 53 -9.70 10.91 12.79
C ALA A 53 -9.87 10.84 14.32
N ARG A 54 -8.80 10.48 15.06
CA ARG A 54 -8.81 10.53 16.54
C ARG A 54 -9.08 11.93 17.08
N GLU A 55 -8.42 12.94 16.51
CA GLU A 55 -8.64 14.35 16.85
C GLU A 55 -10.09 14.77 16.54
N GLY A 56 -10.59 14.40 15.36
CA GLY A 56 -11.98 14.64 14.94
C GLY A 56 -13.02 14.04 15.88
N ARG A 57 -12.83 12.77 16.31
CA ARG A 57 -13.70 12.12 17.30
C ARG A 57 -13.67 12.83 18.65
N THR A 58 -12.48 13.15 19.14
CA THR A 58 -12.32 13.84 20.44
C THR A 58 -13.02 15.19 20.43
N ASN A 59 -12.91 15.92 19.30
CA ASN A 59 -13.58 17.19 19.11
C ASN A 59 -15.12 17.02 19.06
N ALA A 60 -15.61 16.08 18.26
CA ALA A 60 -17.04 15.77 18.16
C ALA A 60 -17.65 15.41 19.53
N ASP A 61 -16.97 14.58 20.31
CA ASP A 61 -17.41 14.17 21.64
C ASP A 61 -17.49 15.35 22.62
N MET A 62 -16.51 16.25 22.59
CA MET A 62 -16.47 17.44 23.44
C MET A 62 -17.65 18.38 23.13
N PHE A 63 -17.92 18.60 21.84
CA PHE A 63 -19.02 19.43 21.39
C PHE A 63 -20.39 18.80 21.66
N GLN A 64 -20.52 17.47 21.52
CA GLN A 64 -21.73 16.75 21.89
C GLN A 64 -22.06 16.94 23.38
N ARG A 65 -21.04 16.95 24.25
CA ARG A 65 -21.23 17.24 25.69
C ARG A 65 -21.67 18.67 25.95
N GLN A 66 -21.09 19.65 25.24
CA GLN A 66 -21.49 21.07 25.36
C GLN A 66 -22.93 21.30 24.88
N TYR A 67 -23.33 20.65 23.79
CA TYR A 67 -24.71 20.68 23.33
C TYR A 67 -25.68 20.16 24.38
N LYS A 68 -25.39 19.01 25.01
CA LYS A 68 -26.20 18.46 26.11
C LYS A 68 -26.27 19.40 27.32
N ALA A 69 -25.26 20.24 27.52
CA ALA A 69 -25.22 21.26 28.56
C ALA A 69 -25.95 22.58 28.17
N GLY A 70 -26.55 22.65 26.97
CA GLY A 70 -27.33 23.80 26.50
C GLY A 70 -26.51 24.97 25.96
N THR A 71 -25.19 24.80 25.75
CA THR A 71 -24.28 25.91 25.37
C THR A 71 -23.94 25.98 23.88
N ARG A 72 -24.45 25.05 23.05
CA ARG A 72 -24.19 24.95 21.60
C ARG A 72 -25.48 24.71 20.82
N SER A 73 -25.52 25.12 19.55
CA SER A 73 -26.69 24.89 18.68
C SER A 73 -26.62 23.53 17.94
N VAL A 74 -27.78 22.95 17.60
CA VAL A 74 -27.89 21.67 16.88
C VAL A 74 -27.18 21.71 15.51
N ILE A 75 -27.23 22.85 14.82
CA ILE A 75 -26.67 23.02 13.48
C ILE A 75 -25.14 22.92 13.50
N GLU A 76 -24.49 23.50 14.52
CA GLU A 76 -23.03 23.43 14.67
C GLU A 76 -22.54 22.00 14.95
N VAL A 77 -23.30 21.24 15.75
CA VAL A 77 -22.96 19.85 16.09
C VAL A 77 -23.08 18.94 14.87
N ALA A 78 -24.12 19.14 14.05
CA ALA A 78 -24.32 18.34 12.84
C ALA A 78 -23.15 18.50 11.84
N GLY A 79 -22.70 19.74 11.59
CA GLY A 79 -21.55 19.99 10.71
C GLY A 79 -20.24 19.38 11.22
N LEU A 80 -20.06 19.31 12.55
CA LEU A 80 -18.89 18.68 13.15
C LEU A 80 -18.92 17.15 13.04
N VAL A 81 -20.08 16.53 13.27
CA VAL A 81 -20.26 15.08 13.09
C VAL A 81 -20.03 14.69 11.64
N GLU A 82 -20.50 15.48 10.68
CA GLU A 82 -20.22 15.27 9.26
C GLU A 82 -18.71 15.35 8.94
N THR A 83 -18.02 16.35 9.51
CA THR A 83 -16.57 16.49 9.36
C THR A 83 -15.83 15.28 9.94
N MET A 84 -16.23 14.81 11.12
CA MET A 84 -15.68 13.63 11.77
C MET A 84 -15.94 12.36 10.93
N ALA A 85 -17.13 12.20 10.36
CA ALA A 85 -17.44 11.08 9.47
C ALA A 85 -16.55 11.08 8.20
N ARG A 86 -16.32 12.25 7.58
CA ARG A 86 -15.39 12.38 6.43
C ARG A 86 -13.95 12.01 6.79
N LEU A 87 -13.50 12.37 8.00
CA LEU A 87 -12.17 11.99 8.49
C LEU A 87 -12.05 10.47 8.70
N GLU A 88 -13.11 9.83 9.21
CA GLU A 88 -13.17 8.37 9.33
C GLU A 88 -13.16 7.66 7.98
N GLU A 89 -13.94 8.15 7.02
CA GLU A 89 -13.95 7.61 5.66
C GLU A 89 -12.55 7.71 5.03
N SER A 90 -11.90 8.87 5.16
CA SER A 90 -10.53 9.10 4.67
C SER A 90 -9.52 8.16 5.34
N ARG A 91 -9.68 7.89 6.64
CA ARG A 91 -8.87 6.93 7.41
C ARG A 91 -9.03 5.53 6.86
N ILE A 92 -10.27 5.08 6.63
CA ILE A 92 -10.56 3.76 6.08
C ILE A 92 -9.95 3.62 4.67
N ALA A 93 -10.13 4.62 3.81
CA ALA A 93 -9.55 4.63 2.47
C ALA A 93 -8.01 4.51 2.51
N ALA A 94 -7.34 5.25 3.39
CA ALA A 94 -5.89 5.19 3.55
C ALA A 94 -5.38 3.80 4.00
N HIS A 95 -6.15 3.10 4.85
CA HIS A 95 -5.82 1.72 5.25
C HIS A 95 -6.01 0.73 4.10
N PHE A 96 -7.04 0.90 3.27
CA PHE A 96 -7.21 0.07 2.07
C PHE A 96 -6.09 0.31 1.04
N GLU A 97 -5.62 1.55 0.87
CA GLU A 97 -4.45 1.82 0.03
C GLU A 97 -3.20 1.12 0.55
N LEU A 98 -2.95 1.15 1.86
CA LEU A 98 -1.83 0.44 2.48
C LEU A 98 -1.94 -1.08 2.25
N ALA A 99 -3.10 -1.66 2.54
CA ALA A 99 -3.32 -3.10 2.36
C ALA A 99 -3.13 -3.53 0.89
N ARG A 100 -3.57 -2.70 -0.07
CA ARG A 100 -3.34 -2.95 -1.49
C ARG A 100 -1.85 -2.94 -1.85
N ALA A 101 -1.10 -1.97 -1.35
CA ALA A 101 0.35 -1.91 -1.56
C ALA A 101 1.07 -3.14 -0.97
N GLU A 102 0.64 -3.63 0.20
CA GLU A 102 1.17 -4.86 0.80
C GLU A 102 0.85 -6.11 -0.04
N ILE A 103 -0.37 -6.20 -0.59
CA ILE A 103 -0.76 -7.28 -1.50
C ILE A 103 0.05 -7.24 -2.80
N ASP A 104 0.31 -6.06 -3.35
CA ASP A 104 1.10 -5.91 -4.58
C ASP A 104 2.57 -6.34 -4.34
N ILE A 105 3.13 -6.05 -3.17
CA ILE A 105 4.43 -6.59 -2.74
C ILE A 105 4.37 -8.12 -2.60
N ALA A 106 3.35 -8.66 -1.93
CA ALA A 106 3.19 -10.11 -1.77
C ALA A 106 3.08 -10.83 -3.14
N ARG A 107 2.41 -10.20 -4.11
CA ARG A 107 2.36 -10.68 -5.51
C ARG A 107 3.74 -10.69 -6.15
N ALA A 108 4.49 -9.61 -6.02
CA ALA A 108 5.84 -9.51 -6.57
C ALA A 108 6.81 -10.54 -5.96
N LEU A 109 6.61 -10.92 -4.71
CA LEU A 109 7.40 -11.94 -4.00
C LEU A 109 6.90 -13.38 -4.22
N GLY A 110 5.77 -13.59 -4.92
CA GLY A 110 5.18 -14.91 -5.11
C GLY A 110 4.62 -15.53 -3.81
N LEU A 111 4.26 -14.70 -2.82
CA LEU A 111 3.73 -15.13 -1.53
C LEU A 111 2.21 -15.29 -1.51
N LEU A 112 1.51 -14.84 -2.56
CA LEU A 112 0.08 -15.08 -2.72
C LEU A 112 -0.13 -16.57 -2.96
N ALA A 113 -0.86 -17.24 -2.07
CA ALA A 113 -1.30 -18.60 -2.32
C ALA A 113 -2.11 -18.63 -3.62
N ASP A 114 -1.75 -19.53 -4.55
CA ASP A 114 -2.58 -19.83 -5.72
C ASP A 114 -3.94 -20.32 -5.21
N GLY A 115 -4.98 -19.50 -5.41
CA GLY A 115 -6.36 -19.88 -5.09
C GLY A 115 -6.87 -21.10 -5.85
N ASP A 116 -6.12 -21.57 -6.85
CA ASP A 116 -6.38 -22.79 -7.63
C ASP A 116 -5.92 -24.09 -6.94
N LYS A 117 -5.22 -24.01 -5.79
CA LYS A 117 -4.72 -25.18 -5.04
C LYS A 117 -5.51 -25.50 -3.77
N ILE A 118 -6.73 -24.97 -3.62
CA ILE A 118 -7.63 -25.24 -2.48
C ILE A 118 -8.88 -25.97 -2.97
#